data_AF-A0AAU6AK79-F1
#
_entry.id   AF-A0AAU6AK79-F1
#
_cell.length_a   1.000
_cell.length_b   1.000
_cell.length_c   1.000
_cell.angle_alpha   90.00
_cell.angle_beta   90.00
_cell.angle_gamma   90.00
#
_symmetry.space_group_name_H-M   'P 1'
#
loop_
_entity.id
_entity.type
_entity.pdbx_description
1 polymer ?
#
loop_
_entity_poly.entity_id
_entity_poly.type
_entity_poly.pdbx_seq_one_letter_code
_entity_poly.pdbx_strand_id
1 'polypeptide(L)' 'MGDPRPTVPDMPPSEQAHHLTATGNGPTATDEQARLTDEFGNPNPSGVYGAPTVEDGGDTA' A
#
# COMPACT_ATOMS: atom_id res chain seq x y z
N MET A 1 -9.69 16.61 -19.33
CA MET A 1 -10.77 15.71 -18.88
C MET A 1 -10.13 14.34 -18.77
N GLY A 2 -10.03 13.78 -17.55
CA GLY A 2 -9.48 12.44 -17.34
C GLY A 2 -10.41 11.38 -17.93
N ASP A 3 -9.84 10.24 -18.30
CA ASP A 3 -10.58 9.12 -18.88
C ASP A 3 -11.82 8.78 -18.03
N PRO A 4 -12.95 8.43 -18.66
CA PRO A 4 -14.16 8.06 -17.95
C PRO A 4 -13.87 6.90 -17.00
N ARG A 5 -14.34 7.01 -15.74
CA ARG A 5 -14.24 5.92 -14.76
C ARG A 5 -14.84 4.65 -15.37
N PRO A 6 -14.15 3.49 -15.33
CA PRO A 6 -14.69 2.25 -15.85
C PRO A 6 -16.02 1.92 -15.17
N THR A 7 -17.09 1.73 -15.95
CA THR A 7 -18.46 1.51 -15.44
C THR A 7 -18.89 0.05 -15.50
N VAL A 8 -17.99 -0.90 -15.79
CA VAL A 8 -18.35 -2.32 -15.94
C VAL A 8 -18.76 -2.87 -14.58
N PRO A 9 -20.07 -3.08 -14.31
CA PRO A 9 -20.55 -3.33 -12.96
C PRO A 9 -20.24 -4.75 -12.45
N ASP A 10 -19.96 -5.69 -13.34
CA ASP A 10 -19.95 -7.14 -13.04
C ASP A 10 -18.72 -7.86 -13.62
N MET A 11 -17.55 -7.21 -13.63
CA MET A 11 -16.31 -7.87 -14.08
C MET A 11 -15.95 -9.01 -13.10
N PRO A 12 -15.67 -10.24 -13.58
CA PRO A 12 -15.18 -11.32 -12.74
C PRO A 12 -13.93 -10.88 -11.93
N PRO A 13 -13.75 -11.32 -10.68
CA PRO A 13 -12.61 -10.91 -9.85
C PRO A 13 -11.23 -11.12 -10.51
N SER A 14 -11.07 -12.20 -11.29
CA SER A 14 -9.85 -12.48 -12.05
C SER A 14 -9.59 -11.50 -13.19
N GLU A 15 -10.65 -11.08 -13.89
CA GLU A 15 -10.56 -10.08 -14.96
C GLU A 15 -10.33 -8.68 -14.40
N GLN A 16 -10.93 -8.37 -13.25
CA GLN A 16 -10.72 -7.12 -12.54
C GLN A 16 -9.27 -6.97 -12.08
N ALA A 17 -8.70 -8.01 -11.47
CA ALA A 17 -7.29 -8.01 -11.06
C ALA A 17 -6.37 -7.78 -12.27
N HIS A 18 -6.62 -8.45 -13.39
CA HIS A 18 -5.85 -8.26 -14.62
C HIS A 18 -6.00 -6.84 -15.19
N HIS A 19 -7.22 -6.29 -15.23
CA HIS A 19 -7.50 -4.94 -15.71
C HIS A 19 -6.83 -3.87 -14.84
N LEU A 20 -6.89 -4.02 -13.52
CA LEU A 20 -6.21 -3.12 -12.58
C LEU A 20 -4.70 -3.15 -12.82
N THR A 21 -4.09 -4.34 -12.90
CA THR A 21 -2.66 -4.48 -13.22
C THR A 21 -2.31 -3.84 -14.57
N ALA A 22 -3.09 -4.10 -15.62
CA ALA A 22 -2.83 -3.56 -16.97
C ALA A 22 -2.96 -2.03 -17.06
N THR A 23 -3.83 -1.43 -16.25
CA THR A 23 -4.05 0.03 -16.23
C THR A 23 -3.18 0.77 -15.22
N GLY A 24 -2.28 0.06 -14.52
CA GLY A 24 -1.45 0.64 -13.46
C GLY A 24 -2.24 1.03 -12.20
N ASN A 25 -3.50 0.63 -12.10
CA ASN A 25 -4.37 0.83 -10.94
C ASN A 25 -4.39 -0.40 -10.00
N GLY A 26 -3.66 -1.45 -10.36
CA GLY A 26 -3.42 -2.63 -9.53
C GLY A 26 -2.27 -2.40 -8.55
N PRO A 27 -2.02 -3.35 -7.64
CA PRO A 27 -0.86 -3.28 -6.76
C PRO A 27 0.41 -3.16 -7.61
N THR A 28 1.14 -2.05 -7.42
CA THR A 28 2.34 -1.73 -8.21
C THR A 28 3.61 -2.37 -7.65
N ALA A 29 3.57 -2.83 -6.39
CA ALA A 29 4.64 -3.58 -5.77
C ALA A 29 4.16 -5.00 -5.46
N THR A 30 4.84 -6.00 -6.03
CA THR A 30 4.64 -7.42 -5.69
C THR A 30 4.88 -7.68 -4.20
N ASP A 31 5.74 -6.88 -3.58
CA ASP A 31 6.11 -6.97 -2.17
C ASP A 31 6.23 -5.56 -1.57
N GLU A 32 5.09 -4.88 -1.48
CA GLU A 32 4.99 -3.57 -0.81
C GLU A 32 5.51 -3.66 0.63
N GLN A 33 5.35 -4.82 1.27
CA GLN A 33 5.84 -5.07 2.62
C GLN A 33 7.38 -5.00 2.70
N ALA A 34 8.10 -5.63 1.76
CA ALA A 34 9.56 -5.52 1.69
C ALA A 34 10.01 -4.08 1.44
N ARG A 35 9.31 -3.33 0.58
CA ARG A 35 9.64 -1.92 0.31
C ARG A 35 9.45 -1.04 1.54
N LEU A 36 8.31 -1.18 2.22
CA LEU A 36 8.03 -0.44 3.44
C LEU A 36 9.01 -0.81 4.57
N THR A 37 9.46 -2.06 4.61
CA THR A 37 10.46 -2.52 5.58
C THR A 37 11.85 -1.93 5.30
N ASP A 38 12.25 -1.83 4.03
CA ASP A 38 13.50 -1.19 3.62
C ASP A 38 13.49 0.32 3.91
N GLU A 39 12.36 0.99 3.68
CA GLU A 39 12.22 2.45 3.85
C GLU A 39 12.03 2.89 5.30
N PHE A 40 11.22 2.16 6.09
CA PHE A 40 10.81 2.57 7.43
C PHE A 40 11.21 1.59 8.54
N GLY A 41 11.87 0.47 8.21
CA GLY A 41 12.17 -0.61 9.14
C GLY A 41 10.97 -1.54 9.39
N ASN A 42 11.10 -2.46 10.34
CA ASN A 42 10.03 -3.41 10.66
C ASN A 42 8.77 -2.70 11.18
N PRO A 43 7.56 -3.22 10.88
CA PRO A 43 6.33 -2.66 11.41
C PRO A 43 6.22 -2.92 12.92
N ASN A 44 5.46 -2.08 13.61
CA ASN A 44 5.10 -2.30 15.01
C ASN A 44 4.11 -3.49 15.17
N PRO A 45 3.76 -3.91 16.41
CA PRO A 45 2.82 -5.02 16.62
C PRO A 45 1.41 -4.82 16.02
N SER A 46 1.03 -3.58 15.70
CA SER A 46 -0.22 -3.24 15.01
C SER A 46 -0.08 -3.23 13.49
N GLY A 47 1.09 -3.57 12.94
CA GLY A 47 1.36 -3.58 11.50
C GLY A 47 1.68 -2.21 10.89
N VAL A 48 1.97 -1.18 11.71
CA VAL A 48 2.22 0.18 11.23
C VAL A 48 3.73 0.41 11.05
N TYR A 49 4.11 0.89 9.87
CA TYR A 49 5.48 1.28 9.50
C TYR A 49 5.77 2.74 9.87
N GLY A 50 7.01 3.04 10.27
CA GLY A 50 7.46 4.42 10.53
C GLY A 50 6.77 5.10 11.71
N ALA A 51 5.95 4.38 12.47
CA ALA A 51 5.41 4.88 13.72
C ALA A 51 6.58 5.17 14.67
N PRO A 52 6.59 6.31 15.38
CA PRO A 52 7.59 6.56 16.40
C PRO A 52 7.61 5.36 17.34
N THR A 53 8.80 4.76 17.51
CA THR A 53 8.98 3.76 18.54
C THR A 53 8.64 4.45 19.86
N VAL A 54 7.83 3.81 20.70
CA VAL A 54 7.43 4.36 22.01
C VAL A 54 8.64 4.50 22.97
N GLU A 55 9.86 4.32 22.46
CA GLU A 55 11.13 4.55 23.13
C GLU A 55 11.62 6.00 23.05
N ASP A 56 10.82 6.95 22.55
CA ASP A 56 11.10 8.39 22.67
C ASP A 56 10.15 9.10 23.64
N GLY A 57 10.16 8.62 24.89
CA GLY A 57 9.79 9.39 26.06
C GLY A 57 11.01 10.04 26.73
N GLY A 58 12.07 10.30 25.97
CA GLY A 58 13.37 10.74 26.47
C GLY A 58 13.62 12.24 26.30
N ASP A 59 13.13 13.02 27.27
CA ASP A 59 13.76 14.26 27.76
C ASP A 59 14.08 15.38 26.74
N THR A 60 13.13 16.30 26.54
CA THR A 60 13.48 17.68 26.18
C THR A 60 13.64 18.50 27.47
N ALA A 61 14.87 18.57 27.97
CA ALA A 61 15.36 19.62 28.86
C ALA A 61 15.79 20.86 28.06
#